data_AF-A0A3C0WII7-F1
#
_entry.id   AF-A0A3C0WII7-F1
#
_cell.length_a   1.000
_cell.length_b   1.000
_cell.length_c   1.000
_cell.angle_alpha   90.00
_cell.angle_beta   90.00
_cell.angle_gamma   90.00
#
_symmetry.space_group_name_H-M   'P 1'
#
loop_
_entity.id
_entity.type
_entity.pdbx_description
1 polymer ?
#
loop_
_entity_poly.entity_id
_entity_poly.type
_entity_poly.pdbx_seq_one_letter_code
_entity_poly.pdbx_strand_id
1 'polypeptide(L)'
;MADAEDWPQFRGHNATGVSTESRNLPVEFSYENGVLWKQEIGQGIACPIVSNGKLITTSIKEKNTFEIQCFNAANGSVKWTKSFDVG
;
A
#
# COMPACT_ATOMS: atom_id res chain seq x y z
N MET A 1 15.16 -1.80 16.62
CA MET A 1 13.78 -1.97 16.12
C MET A 1 13.91 -2.72 14.80
N ALA A 2 13.08 -3.72 14.54
CA ALA A 2 13.10 -4.38 13.24
C ALA A 2 12.38 -3.44 12.27
N ASP A 3 13.10 -2.92 11.28
CA ASP A 3 12.50 -2.16 10.19
C ASP A 3 11.89 -3.16 9.20
N ALA A 4 10.65 -2.92 8.80
CA ALA A 4 9.96 -3.79 7.85
C ALA A 4 10.67 -3.77 6.48
N GLU A 5 10.74 -4.92 5.80
CA GLU A 5 11.33 -5.04 4.47
C GLU A 5 10.57 -4.19 3.44
N ASP A 6 11.31 -3.52 2.57
CA ASP A 6 10.73 -2.78 1.44
C ASP A 6 10.11 -3.75 0.41
N TRP A 7 8.91 -3.41 -0.06
CA TRP A 7 8.17 -4.10 -1.11
C TRP A 7 7.94 -3.15 -2.31
N PRO A 8 8.99 -2.81 -3.08
CA PRO A 8 8.98 -1.67 -4.00
C PRO A 8 8.25 -1.93 -5.34
N GLN A 9 7.85 -3.16 -5.63
CA GLN A 9 7.24 -3.54 -6.91
C GLN A 9 6.27 -4.72 -6.76
N PHE A 10 5.58 -5.08 -7.86
CA PHE A 10 4.75 -6.27 -7.91
C PHE A 10 5.56 -7.50 -7.51
N ARG A 11 5.06 -8.23 -6.50
CA ARG A 11 5.73 -9.40 -5.90
C ARG A 11 7.06 -9.12 -5.19
N GLY A 12 7.31 -7.88 -4.79
CA GLY A 12 8.38 -7.53 -3.82
C GLY A 12 9.76 -7.36 -4.46
N HIS A 13 10.77 -7.16 -3.61
CA HIS A 13 12.13 -6.77 -4.02
C HIS A 13 12.75 -7.65 -5.12
N ASN A 14 12.49 -8.97 -5.09
CA ASN A 14 13.00 -9.95 -6.05
C ASN A 14 11.91 -10.58 -6.95
N ALA A 15 10.70 -10.00 -6.98
CA ALA A 15 9.55 -10.48 -7.76
C ALA A 15 9.08 -11.92 -7.46
N THR A 16 9.46 -12.50 -6.32
CA THR A 16 9.04 -13.86 -5.93
C THR A 16 7.68 -13.90 -5.24
N GLY A 17 7.26 -12.80 -4.62
CA GLY A 17 6.05 -12.73 -3.79
C GLY A 17 6.25 -13.30 -2.39
N VAL A 18 7.50 -13.51 -1.97
CA VAL A 18 7.86 -14.06 -0.67
C VAL A 18 8.55 -12.98 0.15
N SER A 19 8.05 -12.73 1.36
CA SER A 19 8.73 -11.88 2.35
C SER A 19 9.87 -12.66 3.00
N THR A 20 10.98 -11.97 3.29
CA THR A 20 12.05 -12.56 4.10
C THR A 20 11.72 -12.54 5.59
N GLU A 21 10.73 -11.73 6.00
CA GLU A 21 10.22 -11.71 7.37
C GLU A 21 9.33 -12.93 7.65
N SER A 22 9.62 -13.59 8.76
CA SER A 22 8.96 -14.85 9.13
C SER A 22 8.62 -14.94 10.62
N ARG A 23 8.87 -13.88 11.39
CA ARG A 23 8.74 -13.90 12.86
C ARG A 23 7.58 -13.02 13.30
N ASN A 24 6.78 -13.52 14.26
CA ASN A 24 5.70 -12.78 14.91
C ASN A 24 4.62 -12.22 13.97
N LEU A 25 4.39 -12.88 12.83
CA LEU A 25 3.30 -12.50 11.94
C LEU A 25 1.94 -12.83 12.60
N PRO A 26 0.95 -11.92 12.58
CA PRO A 26 -0.35 -12.19 13.14
C PRO A 26 -1.06 -13.28 12.33
N VAL A 27 -1.41 -14.38 12.99
CA VAL A 27 -2.18 -15.49 12.41
C VAL A 27 -3.69 -15.34 12.63
N GLU A 28 -4.07 -14.41 13.51
CA GLU A 28 -5.45 -14.00 13.78
C GLU A 28 -5.61 -12.53 13.41
N PHE A 29 -6.41 -12.25 12.38
CA PHE A 29 -6.80 -10.89 11.99
C PHE A 29 -8.18 -10.91 11.34
N SER A 30 -8.88 -9.78 11.40
CA SER A 30 -10.15 -9.55 10.70
C SER A 30 -10.20 -8.10 10.20
N TYR A 31 -11.32 -7.68 9.62
CA TYR A 31 -11.52 -6.26 9.30
C TYR A 31 -11.67 -5.37 10.54
N GLU A 32 -11.92 -5.96 11.70
CA GLU A 32 -12.23 -5.27 12.96
C GLU A 32 -11.12 -5.44 14.00
N ASN A 33 -10.31 -6.51 13.88
CA ASN A 33 -9.24 -6.83 14.81
C ASN A 33 -7.90 -7.00 14.07
N GLY A 34 -6.83 -6.40 14.60
CA GLY A 34 -5.49 -6.47 14.01
C GLY A 34 -5.26 -5.52 12.82
N VAL A 35 -6.24 -4.68 12.44
CA VAL A 35 -6.06 -3.63 11.43
C VAL A 35 -5.47 -2.39 12.07
N LEU A 36 -4.27 -1.98 11.62
CA LEU A 36 -3.62 -0.76 12.11
C LEU A 36 -4.30 0.51 11.58
N TRP A 37 -4.70 0.50 10.30
CA TRP A 37 -5.38 1.61 9.66
C TRP A 37 -6.09 1.15 8.38
N LYS A 38 -7.06 1.93 7.92
CA LYS A 38 -7.80 1.73 6.67
C LYS A 38 -7.98 3.07 5.97
N GLN A 39 -7.90 3.09 4.64
CA GLN A 39 -8.17 4.27 3.82
C GLN A 39 -9.11 3.91 2.67
N GLU A 40 -10.01 4.83 2.34
CA GLU A 40 -10.81 4.77 1.12
C GLU A 40 -10.03 5.43 -0.01
N ILE A 41 -9.76 4.68 -1.08
CA ILE A 41 -8.88 5.13 -2.17
C ILE A 41 -9.60 5.25 -3.52
N GLY A 42 -10.89 4.92 -3.60
CA GLY A 42 -11.60 4.71 -4.87
C GLY A 42 -11.41 3.30 -5.42
N GLN A 43 -11.59 3.12 -6.74
CA GLN A 43 -11.43 1.82 -7.39
C GLN A 43 -9.94 1.51 -7.59
N GLY A 44 -9.40 0.60 -6.78
CA GLY A 44 -8.01 0.15 -6.91
C GLY A 44 -7.77 -0.58 -8.22
N ILE A 45 -6.74 -0.16 -8.97
CA ILE A 45 -6.34 -0.74 -10.26
C ILE A 45 -4.90 -1.25 -10.30
N ALA A 46 -4.18 -1.14 -9.18
CA ALA A 46 -2.79 -1.56 -9.04
C ALA A 46 -2.55 -2.20 -7.68
N CYS A 47 -1.53 -3.07 -7.60
CA CYS A 47 -1.02 -3.53 -6.31
C CYS A 47 -0.29 -2.37 -5.61
N PRO A 48 -0.55 -2.11 -4.32
CA PRO A 48 0.23 -1.13 -3.57
C PRO A 48 1.67 -1.59 -3.42
N ILE A 49 2.60 -0.64 -3.38
CA ILE A 49 4.00 -0.86 -3.02
C ILE A 49 4.29 -0.22 -1.67
N VAL A 50 5.26 -0.76 -0.93
CA VAL A 50 5.76 -0.16 0.31
C VAL A 50 7.26 0.06 0.15
N SER A 51 7.74 1.29 0.33
CA SER A 51 9.18 1.56 0.37
C SER A 51 9.49 2.77 1.23
N ASN A 52 10.54 2.68 2.04
CA ASN A 52 11.01 3.77 2.89
C ASN A 52 9.88 4.41 3.73
N GLY A 53 9.08 3.55 4.39
CA GLY A 53 7.95 3.94 5.23
C GLY A 53 6.79 4.62 4.49
N LYS A 54 6.69 4.44 3.17
CA LYS A 54 5.61 4.97 2.32
C LYS A 54 4.87 3.84 1.65
N LEU A 55 3.55 3.89 1.68
CA LEU A 55 2.71 3.06 0.83
C LEU A 55 2.27 3.90 -0.37
N ILE A 56 2.42 3.39 -1.58
CA ILE A 56 1.99 4.08 -2.81
C ILE A 56 1.07 3.16 -3.58
N THR A 57 -0.06 3.69 -4.04
CA THR A 57 -1.04 2.94 -4.84
C THR A 57 -1.67 3.83 -5.91
N THR A 58 -2.28 3.17 -6.89
CA THR A 58 -2.99 3.81 -7.99
C THR A 58 -4.44 3.37 -8.00
N SER A 59 -5.35 4.33 -8.11
CA SER A 59 -6.78 4.10 -8.09
C SER A 59 -7.51 5.01 -9.09
N ILE A 60 -8.75 4.65 -9.43
CA ILE A 60 -9.67 5.49 -10.20
C ILE A 60 -10.67 6.08 -9.21
N LYS A 61 -10.82 7.41 -9.22
CA LYS A 61 -11.74 8.12 -8.32
C LYS A 61 -12.98 8.65 -9.06
N GLU A 62 -12.78 9.12 -10.28
CA GLU A 62 -13.82 9.67 -11.14
C GLU A 62 -13.74 9.03 -12.53
N LYS A 63 -14.79 9.21 -13.36
CA LYS A 63 -14.73 8.81 -14.76
C LYS A 63 -13.57 9.56 -15.42
N ASN A 64 -12.66 8.80 -16.02
CA ASN A 64 -11.52 9.30 -16.79
C ASN A 64 -10.39 9.97 -16.00
N THR A 65 -10.28 9.74 -14.69
CA THR A 65 -9.13 10.22 -13.91
C THR A 65 -8.60 9.12 -13.00
N PHE A 66 -7.29 8.90 -13.04
CA PHE A 66 -6.60 8.06 -12.06
C PHE A 66 -5.78 8.91 -11.09
N GLU A 67 -5.73 8.48 -9.84
CA GLU A 67 -4.90 9.08 -8.79
C GLU A 67 -3.74 8.15 -8.44
N ILE A 68 -2.58 8.75 -8.17
CA ILE A 68 -1.48 8.10 -7.47
C ILE A 68 -1.46 8.71 -6.06
N GLN A 69 -1.64 7.87 -5.06
CA GLN A 69 -1.73 8.28 -3.65
C GLN A 69 -0.55 7.72 -2.87
N CYS A 70 0.05 8.54 -2.02
CA CYS A 70 1.10 8.13 -1.10
C CYS A 70 0.65 8.33 0.34
N PHE A 71 0.80 7.29 1.14
CA PHE A 71 0.48 7.25 2.55
C PHE A 71 1.73 7.00 3.38
N ASN A 72 1.71 7.43 4.63
CA ASN A 72 2.62 6.93 5.65
C ASN A 72 2.25 5.48 5.97
N ALA A 73 3.16 4.53 5.75
CA ALA A 73 2.87 3.10 5.90
C ALA A 73 2.50 2.72 7.35
N ALA A 74 2.99 3.46 8.35
CA ALA A 74 2.76 3.13 9.75
C ALA A 74 1.34 3.48 10.25
N ASN A 75 0.70 4.51 9.68
CA ASN A 75 -0.55 5.05 10.23
C ASN A 75 -1.60 5.44 9.18
N GLY A 76 -1.31 5.27 7.89
CA GLY A 76 -2.25 5.55 6.81
C GLY A 76 -2.48 7.04 6.52
N SER A 77 -1.75 7.97 7.14
CA SER A 77 -1.91 9.40 6.85
C SER A 77 -1.48 9.70 5.41
N VAL A 78 -2.29 10.44 4.66
CA VAL A 78 -1.95 10.90 3.30
C VAL A 78 -0.72 11.81 3.36
N LYS A 79 0.31 11.48 2.58
CA LYS A 79 1.49 12.33 2.35
C LYS A 79 1.31 13.23 1.14
N TRP A 80 0.79 12.68 0.05
CA TRP A 80 0.45 13.41 -1.16
C TRP A 80 -0.48 12.59 -2.06
N THR A 81 -1.17 13.29 -2.95
CA THR A 81 -2.00 12.71 -4.03
C THR A 81 -1.68 13.44 -5.32
N LYS A 82 -1.61 12.71 -6.43
CA LYS A 82 -1.50 13.26 -7.78
C LYS A 82 -2.59 12.67 -8.65
N SER A 83 -3.28 13.52 -9.41
CA SER A 83 -4.37 13.13 -10.30
C SER A 83 -3.96 13.33 -11.75
N PHE A 84 -4.41 12.42 -12.62
CA PHE A 84 -4.08 12.41 -14.04
C PHE A 84 -5.31 12.00 -14.84
N ASP A 85 -5.56 12.71 -15.94
CA ASP A 85 -6.62 12.33 -16.88
C ASP A 85 -6.21 11.12 -17.71
N VAL A 86 -7.15 10.22 -17.97
CA VAL A 86 -7.00 9.21 -19.02
C VAL A 86 -7.27 9.88 -20.36
N GLY A 87 -6.42 9.61 -21.35
CA GLY A 87 -6.52 10.19 -22.70
C GLY A 87 -7.71 9.71 -23.51
#